data_AF-Q4CMV4-F1
#
_entry.id   AF-Q4CMV4-F1
#
_cell.length_a   1.000
_cell.length_b   1.000
_cell.length_c   1.000
_cell.angle_alpha   90.00
_cell.angle_beta   90.00
_cell.angle_gamma   90.00
#
_symmetry.space_group_name_H-M   'P 1'
#
loop_
_entity.id
_entity.type
_entity.pdbx_description
1 polymer ?
#
loop_
_entity_poly.entity_id
_entity_poly.type
_entity_poly.pdbx_seq_one_letter_code
_entity_poly.pdbx_strand_id
1 'polypeptide(L)'
;PVSILVCSLITAFVKEYQKEPSSLLVEVDNVNELVLQIQPSQCDQMDLLRRIEDLRHRLTRVQTTFLAKERLIQQLLLPVMRRIFITADSGALSRYQRLLSGLLLSIEHLRKGRDVLNLSSMSLVSGVSMRLLQHCYWMDFVSTVLTEVMMVAMPISIIPGLFTMNVKVPFQESKGLMTFSMIALVTALVFFVGMIKPLFLYIRHKPPGALVPPSLS
;
A
#
# COMPACT_ATOMS: atom_id res chain seq x y z
N PRO A 1 55.03 -13.79 -10.42
CA PRO A 1 55.03 -12.33 -10.14
C PRO A 1 53.93 -11.55 -10.90
N VAL A 2 53.80 -11.70 -12.23
CA VAL A 2 52.77 -10.97 -13.00
C VAL A 2 51.34 -11.44 -12.66
N SER A 3 51.14 -12.73 -12.38
CA SER A 3 49.85 -13.30 -11.95
C SER A 3 49.30 -12.60 -10.69
N ILE A 4 50.17 -12.38 -9.70
CA ILE A 4 49.84 -11.74 -8.42
C ILE A 4 49.51 -10.26 -8.63
N LEU A 5 50.22 -9.60 -9.55
CA LEU A 5 50.00 -8.21 -9.93
C LEU A 5 48.63 -8.04 -10.60
N VAL A 6 48.31 -8.89 -11.59
CA VAL A 6 46.99 -8.93 -12.24
C VAL A 6 45.87 -9.25 -11.24
N CYS A 7 46.09 -10.22 -10.34
CA CYS A 7 45.14 -10.56 -9.29
C CYS A 7 44.90 -9.39 -8.34
N SER A 8 45.96 -8.64 -7.97
CA SER A 8 45.82 -7.45 -7.12
C SER A 8 45.05 -6.33 -7.81
N LEU A 9 45.26 -6.13 -9.12
CA LEU A 9 44.51 -5.16 -9.92
C LEU A 9 43.02 -5.50 -9.97
N ILE A 10 42.69 -6.77 -10.26
CA ILE A 10 41.30 -7.24 -10.30
C ILE A 10 40.64 -7.11 -8.92
N THR A 11 41.37 -7.46 -7.86
CA THR A 11 40.88 -7.32 -6.49
C THR A 11 40.61 -5.87 -6.12
N ALA A 12 41.49 -4.94 -6.50
CA ALA A 12 41.30 -3.51 -6.27
C ALA A 12 40.06 -3.00 -7.02
N PHE A 13 39.91 -3.37 -8.30
CA PHE A 13 38.77 -2.96 -9.11
C PHE A 13 37.44 -3.49 -8.55
N VAL A 14 37.38 -4.78 -8.19
CA VAL A 14 36.16 -5.37 -7.60
C VAL A 14 35.84 -4.75 -6.24
N LYS A 15 36.85 -4.46 -5.39
CA LYS A 15 36.64 -3.78 -4.11
C LYS A 15 36.10 -2.36 -4.28
N GLU A 16 36.51 -1.64 -5.33
CA GLU A 16 35.97 -0.31 -5.60
C GLU A 16 34.49 -0.37 -5.98
N TYR A 17 34.11 -1.33 -6.84
CA TYR A 17 32.71 -1.61 -7.16
C TYR A 17 31.89 -2.08 -5.95
N GLN A 18 32.54 -2.70 -4.97
CA GLN A 18 31.88 -3.19 -3.74
C GLN A 18 31.40 -2.06 -2.83
N LYS A 19 31.83 -0.80 -3.05
CA LYS A 19 31.35 0.38 -2.32
C LYS A 19 30.02 0.92 -2.85
N GLU A 20 29.72 0.72 -4.13
CA GLU A 20 28.48 1.15 -4.78
C GLU A 20 27.18 0.58 -4.14
N PRO A 21 27.09 -0.71 -3.74
CA PRO A 21 25.88 -1.22 -3.09
C PRO A 21 25.62 -0.57 -1.72
N SER A 22 26.64 -0.04 -1.04
CA SER A 22 26.50 0.55 0.29
C SER A 22 25.58 1.77 0.28
N SER A 23 25.73 2.66 -0.71
CA SER A 23 24.86 3.84 -0.83
C SER A 23 23.43 3.44 -1.18
N LEU A 24 23.27 2.42 -2.02
CA LEU A 24 21.96 1.90 -2.42
C LEU A 24 21.20 1.26 -1.26
N LEU A 25 21.90 0.56 -0.36
CA LEU A 25 21.29 -0.01 0.84
C LEU A 25 20.87 1.07 1.84
N VAL A 26 21.64 2.15 1.98
CA VAL A 26 21.23 3.30 2.80
C VAL A 26 19.96 3.95 2.25
N GLU A 27 19.85 4.09 0.92
CA GLU A 27 18.61 4.60 0.31
C GLU A 27 17.41 3.68 0.56
N VAL A 28 17.61 2.35 0.57
CA VAL A 28 16.56 1.37 0.92
C VAL A 28 16.12 1.53 2.38
N ASP A 29 17.06 1.67 3.31
CA ASP A 29 16.75 1.88 4.73
C ASP A 29 15.99 3.19 4.94
N ASN A 30 16.36 4.26 4.23
CA ASN A 30 15.63 5.54 4.25
C ASN A 30 14.19 5.38 3.76
N VAL A 31 13.95 4.65 2.66
CA VAL A 31 12.59 4.39 2.17
C VAL A 31 11.79 3.55 3.16
N ASN A 32 12.42 2.56 3.79
CA ASN A 32 11.76 1.76 4.82
C ASN A 32 11.33 2.62 6.02
N GLU A 33 12.18 3.53 6.47
CA GLU A 33 11.83 4.48 7.53
C GLU A 33 10.70 5.42 7.12
N LEU A 34 10.73 5.94 5.89
CA LEU A 34 9.65 6.79 5.36
C LEU A 34 8.31 6.05 5.30
N VAL A 35 8.30 4.76 4.97
CA VAL A 35 7.06 3.96 4.97
C VAL A 35 6.45 3.85 6.37
N LEU A 36 7.29 3.78 7.41
CA LEU A 36 6.80 3.74 8.79
C LEU A 36 6.19 5.07 9.24
N GLN A 37 6.59 6.18 8.62
CA GLN A 37 6.16 7.53 8.98
C GLN A 37 4.99 8.07 8.13
N ILE A 38 4.41 7.26 7.23
CA ILE A 38 3.48 7.77 6.21
C ILE A 38 2.31 8.55 6.84
N GLN A 39 2.37 9.86 6.64
CA GLN A 39 1.28 10.80 6.80
C GLN A 39 0.37 10.73 5.55
N PRO A 40 -0.95 10.98 5.67
CA PRO A 40 -1.93 10.65 4.63
C PRO A 40 -1.97 11.73 3.54
N SER A 41 -0.88 11.94 2.81
CA SER A 41 -0.87 12.78 1.63
C SER A 41 -0.80 11.90 0.37
N GLN A 42 -1.66 12.18 -0.62
CA GLN A 42 -1.69 11.41 -1.87
C GLN A 42 -0.43 11.64 -2.71
N CYS A 43 0.12 12.86 -2.66
CA CYS A 43 1.36 13.19 -3.36
C CYS A 43 2.54 12.38 -2.81
N ASP A 44 2.67 12.28 -1.48
CA ASP A 44 3.79 11.56 -0.86
C ASP A 44 3.70 10.06 -1.11
N GLN A 45 2.49 9.48 -1.18
CA GLN A 45 2.30 8.07 -1.51
C GLN A 45 2.78 7.74 -2.93
N MET A 46 2.44 8.58 -3.91
CA MET A 46 2.86 8.37 -5.29
C MET A 46 4.36 8.54 -5.48
N ASP A 47 4.96 9.54 -4.83
CA ASP A 47 6.40 9.74 -4.90
C ASP A 47 7.17 8.63 -4.19
N LEU A 48 6.65 8.11 -3.08
CA LEU A 48 7.26 6.97 -2.40
C LEU A 48 7.15 5.68 -3.22
N LEU A 49 6.03 5.45 -3.92
CA LEU A 49 5.90 4.34 -4.87
C LEU A 49 6.92 4.44 -6.01
N ARG A 50 7.08 5.63 -6.60
CA ARG A 50 8.10 5.87 -7.64
C ARG A 50 9.51 5.59 -7.12
N ARG A 51 9.83 6.05 -5.91
CA ARG A 51 11.14 5.77 -5.28
C ARG A 51 11.36 4.27 -5.06
N ILE A 52 10.33 3.54 -4.61
CA ILE A 52 10.42 2.08 -4.47
C ILE A 52 10.69 1.41 -5.81
N GLU A 53 10.01 1.83 -6.88
CA GLU A 53 10.19 1.30 -8.23
C GLU A 53 11.61 1.57 -8.77
N ASP A 54 12.09 2.80 -8.67
CA ASP A 54 13.44 3.19 -9.10
C ASP A 54 14.53 2.42 -8.33
N LEU A 55 14.37 2.30 -7.00
CA LEU A 55 15.28 1.51 -6.17
C LEU A 55 15.26 0.03 -6.54
N ARG A 56 14.08 -0.55 -6.81
CA ARG A 56 13.95 -1.94 -7.24
C ARG A 56 14.70 -2.16 -8.56
N HIS A 57 14.57 -1.25 -9.52
CA HIS A 57 15.31 -1.32 -10.78
C HIS A 57 16.82 -1.19 -10.59
N ARG A 58 17.28 -0.19 -9.83
CA ARG A 58 18.71 0.02 -9.54
C ARG A 58 19.31 -1.18 -8.82
N LEU A 59 18.66 -1.69 -7.78
CA LEU A 59 19.10 -2.85 -7.02
C LEU A 59 19.17 -4.11 -7.88
N THR A 60 18.20 -4.31 -8.78
CA THR A 60 18.22 -5.43 -9.72
C THR A 60 19.36 -5.33 -10.71
N ARG A 61 19.61 -4.14 -11.28
CA ARG A 61 20.74 -3.90 -12.20
C ARG A 61 22.10 -4.11 -11.53
N VAL A 62 22.26 -3.64 -10.30
CA VAL A 62 23.50 -3.86 -9.54
C VAL A 62 23.66 -5.35 -9.24
N GLN A 63 22.61 -6.03 -8.78
CA GLN A 63 22.71 -7.46 -8.49
C GLN A 63 23.05 -8.29 -9.75
N THR A 64 22.44 -8.02 -10.91
CA THR A 64 22.79 -8.75 -12.15
C THR A 64 24.25 -8.54 -12.53
N THR A 65 24.76 -7.33 -12.33
CA THR A 65 26.18 -6.99 -12.57
C THR A 65 27.12 -7.73 -11.60
N PHE A 66 26.75 -7.84 -10.32
CA PHE A 66 27.52 -8.62 -9.34
C PHE A 66 27.49 -10.11 -9.65
N LEU A 67 26.34 -10.69 -10.02
CA LEU A 67 26.22 -12.09 -10.42
C LEU A 67 27.07 -12.40 -11.68
N ALA A 68 27.16 -11.48 -12.63
CA ALA A 68 28.03 -11.63 -13.79
C ALA A 68 29.52 -11.69 -13.38
N LYS A 69 29.95 -10.80 -12.47
CA LYS A 69 31.32 -10.80 -11.93
C LYS A 69 31.62 -12.05 -11.10
N GLU A 70 30.64 -12.56 -10.36
CA GLU A 70 30.75 -13.81 -9.60
C GLU A 70 31.09 -14.98 -10.53
N ARG A 71 30.33 -15.12 -11.62
CA ARG A 71 30.54 -16.17 -12.62
C ARG A 71 31.92 -16.07 -13.25
N LEU A 72 32.41 -14.86 -13.55
CA LEU A 72 33.76 -14.66 -14.08
C LEU A 72 34.84 -15.12 -13.08
N ILE A 73 34.69 -14.78 -11.80
CA ILE A 73 35.64 -15.21 -10.77
C ILE A 73 35.57 -16.73 -10.57
N GLN A 74 34.38 -17.32 -10.56
CA GLN A 74 34.20 -18.78 -10.53
C GLN A 74 34.88 -19.47 -11.72
N GLN A 75 34.78 -18.87 -12.92
CA GLN A 75 35.47 -19.38 -14.10
C GLN A 75 37.00 -19.32 -13.94
N LEU A 76 37.55 -18.24 -13.38
CA LEU A 76 38.99 -18.13 -13.06
C LEU A 76 39.46 -19.19 -12.05
N LEU A 77 38.58 -19.63 -11.14
CA LEU A 77 38.90 -20.69 -10.17
C LEU A 77 38.86 -22.12 -10.74
N LEU A 78 38.32 -22.33 -11.95
CA LEU A 78 38.22 -23.66 -12.54
C LEU A 78 39.60 -24.30 -12.70
N PRO A 79 39.74 -25.63 -12.47
CA PRO A 79 41.02 -26.32 -12.58
C PRO A 79 41.64 -26.23 -13.98
N VAL A 80 40.82 -26.04 -15.03
CA VAL A 80 41.26 -25.84 -16.42
C VAL A 80 42.03 -24.52 -16.58
N MET A 81 41.61 -23.47 -15.87
CA MET A 81 42.26 -22.16 -15.91
C MET A 81 43.60 -22.13 -15.19
N ARG A 82 43.93 -23.11 -14.32
CA ARG A 82 45.21 -23.16 -13.58
C ARG A 82 46.46 -23.22 -14.47
N ARG A 83 46.31 -23.58 -15.76
CA ARG A 83 47.41 -23.58 -16.74
C ARG A 83 47.69 -22.19 -17.33
N ILE A 84 46.82 -21.21 -17.08
CA ILE A 84 46.89 -19.87 -17.64
C ILE A 84 47.69 -18.97 -16.70
N PHE A 85 48.48 -18.05 -17.27
CA PHE A 85 49.41 -17.17 -16.55
C PHE A 85 48.77 -16.43 -15.36
N ILE A 86 47.46 -16.21 -15.41
CA ILE A 86 46.69 -15.43 -14.44
C ILE A 86 46.48 -16.19 -13.10
N THR A 87 46.40 -17.52 -13.12
CA THR A 87 46.09 -18.33 -11.91
C THR A 87 47.11 -19.43 -11.62
N ALA A 88 48.26 -19.41 -12.29
CA ALA A 88 49.32 -20.40 -12.12
C ALA A 88 49.95 -20.39 -10.71
N ASP A 89 49.96 -19.24 -10.02
CA ASP A 89 50.48 -19.13 -8.64
C ASP A 89 49.43 -19.52 -7.59
N SER A 90 49.80 -20.38 -6.64
CA SER A 90 48.95 -20.77 -5.51
C SER A 90 48.48 -19.57 -4.67
N GLY A 91 49.34 -18.54 -4.56
CA GLY A 91 49.02 -17.28 -3.89
C GLY A 91 47.91 -16.49 -4.59
N ALA A 92 47.86 -16.48 -5.92
CA ALA A 92 46.80 -15.80 -6.67
C ALA A 92 45.45 -16.51 -6.50
N LEU A 93 45.46 -17.86 -6.50
CA LEU A 93 44.24 -18.66 -6.28
C LEU A 93 43.59 -18.35 -4.93
N SER A 94 44.37 -18.30 -3.85
CA SER A 94 43.85 -17.97 -2.51
C SER A 94 43.23 -16.57 -2.44
N ARG A 95 43.78 -15.60 -3.18
CA ARG A 95 43.24 -14.25 -3.28
C ARG A 95 41.92 -14.21 -4.05
N TYR A 96 41.82 -14.94 -5.17
CA TYR A 96 40.56 -15.06 -5.90
C TYR A 96 39.47 -15.77 -5.09
N GLN A 97 39.81 -16.79 -4.30
CA GLN A 97 38.87 -17.42 -3.37
C GLN A 97 38.33 -16.41 -2.35
N ARG A 98 39.20 -15.59 -1.76
CA ARG A 98 38.79 -14.54 -0.81
C ARG A 98 37.97 -13.43 -1.49
N LEU A 99 38.28 -13.13 -2.75
CA LEU A 99 37.49 -12.18 -3.53
C LEU A 99 36.08 -12.71 -3.81
N LEU A 100 35.97 -13.99 -4.16
CA LEU A 100 34.69 -14.66 -4.39
C LEU A 100 33.82 -14.65 -3.14
N SER A 101 34.38 -14.99 -1.96
CA SER A 101 33.62 -14.96 -0.71
C SER A 101 33.14 -13.55 -0.35
N GLY A 102 33.97 -12.53 -0.57
CA GLY A 102 33.58 -11.13 -0.40
C GLY A 102 32.45 -10.72 -1.34
N LEU A 103 32.51 -11.13 -2.62
CA LEU A 103 31.48 -10.82 -3.60
C LEU A 103 30.14 -11.50 -3.27
N LEU A 104 30.17 -12.77 -2.85
CA LEU A 104 28.99 -13.50 -2.39
C LEU A 104 28.33 -12.82 -1.19
N LEU A 105 29.13 -12.34 -0.23
CA LEU A 105 28.61 -11.56 0.90
C LEU A 105 27.88 -10.30 0.42
N SER A 106 28.45 -9.54 -0.52
CA SER A 106 27.79 -8.36 -1.09
C SER A 106 26.51 -8.67 -1.86
N ILE A 107 26.46 -9.80 -2.58
CA ILE A 107 25.24 -10.27 -3.25
C ILE A 107 24.16 -10.57 -2.21
N GLU A 108 24.52 -11.20 -1.09
CA GLU A 108 23.58 -11.49 0.00
C GLU A 108 23.07 -10.21 0.67
N HIS A 109 23.92 -9.20 0.87
CA HIS A 109 23.49 -7.90 1.37
C HIS A 109 22.51 -7.20 0.41
N LEU A 110 22.77 -7.24 -0.90
CA LEU A 110 21.84 -6.73 -1.92
C LEU A 110 20.50 -7.47 -1.90
N ARG A 111 20.51 -8.79 -1.66
CA ARG A 111 19.29 -9.59 -1.54
C ARG A 111 18.47 -9.19 -0.33
N LYS A 112 19.11 -9.03 0.84
CA LYS A 112 18.45 -8.52 2.05
C LYS A 112 17.84 -7.13 1.84
N GLY A 113 18.56 -6.23 1.18
CA GLY A 113 18.02 -4.92 0.81
C GLY A 113 16.76 -5.02 -0.06
N ARG A 114 16.71 -5.98 -0.99
CA ARG A 114 15.51 -6.21 -1.80
C ARG A 114 14.33 -6.68 -0.94
N ASP A 115 14.59 -7.61 -0.03
CA ASP A 115 13.56 -8.16 0.84
C ASP A 115 12.98 -7.07 1.75
N VAL A 116 13.83 -6.19 2.29
CA VAL A 116 13.41 -4.99 3.04
C VAL A 116 12.55 -4.08 2.16
N LEU A 117 12.99 -3.75 0.94
CA LEU A 117 12.22 -2.90 0.04
C LEU A 117 10.85 -3.50 -0.32
N ASN A 118 10.79 -4.81 -0.53
CA ASN A 118 9.53 -5.51 -0.77
C ASN A 118 8.61 -5.50 0.45
N LEU A 119 9.17 -5.65 1.65
CA LEU A 119 8.43 -5.52 2.89
C LEU A 119 7.86 -4.10 3.03
N SER A 120 8.67 -3.06 2.80
CA SER A 120 8.22 -1.66 2.81
C SER A 120 7.08 -1.43 1.80
N SER A 121 7.17 -2.00 0.60
CA SER A 121 6.09 -1.93 -0.39
C SER A 121 4.79 -2.59 0.11
N MET A 122 4.87 -3.73 0.80
CA MET A 122 3.70 -4.40 1.36
C MET A 122 3.11 -3.62 2.54
N SER A 123 3.95 -3.06 3.40
CA SER A 123 3.54 -2.22 4.53
C SER A 123 2.82 -0.96 4.06
N LEU A 124 3.30 -0.31 3.00
CA LEU A 124 2.61 0.82 2.36
C LEU A 124 1.20 0.41 1.90
N VAL A 125 1.10 -0.68 1.13
CA VAL A 125 -0.19 -1.15 0.58
C VAL A 125 -1.14 -1.51 1.72
N SER A 126 -0.66 -2.23 2.73
CA SER A 126 -1.44 -2.57 3.92
C SER A 126 -1.98 -1.32 4.64
N GLY A 127 -1.14 -0.29 4.81
CA GLY A 127 -1.57 0.98 5.39
C GLY A 127 -2.63 1.71 4.58
N VAL A 128 -2.52 1.70 3.24
CA VAL A 128 -3.55 2.26 2.35
C VAL A 128 -4.85 1.45 2.43
N SER A 129 -4.76 0.12 2.39
CA SER A 129 -5.92 -0.77 2.51
C SER A 129 -6.64 -0.62 3.83
N MET A 130 -5.92 -0.45 4.94
CA MET A 130 -6.50 -0.20 6.26
C MET A 130 -7.36 1.08 6.27
N ARG A 131 -6.86 2.16 5.66
CA ARG A 131 -7.62 3.42 5.52
C ARG A 131 -8.85 3.26 4.64
N LEU A 132 -8.71 2.56 3.51
CA LEU A 132 -9.83 2.25 2.63
C LEU A 132 -10.91 1.45 3.38
N LEU A 133 -10.52 0.43 4.15
CA LEU A 133 -11.45 -0.35 4.98
C LEU A 133 -12.18 0.53 6.00
N GLN A 134 -11.47 1.46 6.65
CA GLN A 134 -12.11 2.41 7.57
C GLN A 134 -13.16 3.28 6.88
N HIS A 135 -12.88 3.75 5.65
CA HIS A 135 -13.88 4.46 4.84
C HIS A 135 -15.03 3.57 4.37
N CYS A 136 -14.76 2.31 4.01
CA CYS A 136 -15.79 1.34 3.65
C CYS A 136 -16.72 1.05 4.84
N TYR A 137 -16.19 0.88 6.04
CA TYR A 137 -17.01 0.70 7.25
C TYR A 137 -17.91 1.90 7.52
N TRP A 138 -17.38 3.12 7.35
CA TRP A 138 -18.20 4.32 7.48
C TRP A 138 -19.29 4.40 6.41
N MET A 139 -18.96 4.11 5.16
CA MET A 139 -19.90 4.09 4.06
C MET A 139 -21.00 3.04 4.27
N ASP A 140 -20.64 1.84 4.74
CA ASP A 140 -21.58 0.77 5.02
C ASP A 140 -22.55 1.15 6.15
N PHE A 141 -22.04 1.82 7.19
CA PHE A 141 -22.87 2.38 8.25
C PHE A 141 -23.87 3.41 7.70
N VAL A 142 -23.42 4.38 6.91
CA VAL A 142 -24.28 5.41 6.32
C VAL A 142 -25.31 4.78 5.36
N SER A 143 -24.90 3.78 4.58
CA SER A 143 -25.79 3.02 3.68
C SER A 143 -26.88 2.28 4.45
N THR A 144 -26.53 1.67 5.57
CA THR A 144 -27.49 0.99 6.46
C THR A 144 -28.51 1.97 7.04
N VAL A 145 -28.07 3.14 7.53
CA VAL A 145 -28.96 4.19 8.03
C VAL A 145 -29.88 4.69 6.92
N LEU A 146 -29.36 4.96 5.73
CA LEU A 146 -30.14 5.43 4.58
C LEU A 146 -31.19 4.40 4.15
N THR A 147 -30.83 3.11 4.15
CA THR A 147 -31.75 2.01 3.83
C THR A 147 -32.90 1.95 4.83
N GLU A 148 -32.62 2.08 6.13
CA GLU A 148 -33.66 2.13 7.18
C GLU A 148 -34.58 3.34 7.01
N VAL A 149 -34.05 4.52 6.67
CA VAL A 149 -34.87 5.71 6.36
C VAL A 149 -35.76 5.47 5.14
N MET A 150 -35.23 4.85 4.09
CA MET A 150 -35.97 4.56 2.86
C MET A 150 -37.11 3.57 3.10
N MET A 151 -36.90 2.56 3.95
CA MET A 151 -37.93 1.59 4.35
C MET A 151 -39.13 2.25 5.06
N VAL A 152 -38.90 3.35 5.79
CA VAL A 152 -39.97 4.13 6.43
C VAL A 152 -40.61 5.11 5.45
N ALA A 153 -39.79 5.84 4.67
CA ALA A 153 -40.27 6.94 3.83
C ALA A 153 -41.07 6.46 2.61
N MET A 154 -40.68 5.35 1.98
CA MET A 154 -41.32 4.82 0.77
C MET A 154 -42.83 4.59 0.95
N PRO A 155 -43.30 3.74 1.88
CA PRO A 155 -44.74 3.49 2.04
C PRO A 155 -45.52 4.76 2.44
N ILE A 156 -44.89 5.63 3.22
CA ILE A 156 -45.52 6.88 3.68
C ILE A 156 -45.74 7.84 2.53
N SER A 157 -44.82 7.91 1.56
CA SER A 157 -44.97 8.76 0.37
C SER A 157 -46.13 8.34 -0.54
N ILE A 158 -46.52 7.06 -0.51
CA ILE A 158 -47.63 6.54 -1.33
C ILE A 158 -48.97 7.11 -0.85
N ILE A 159 -49.16 7.30 0.46
CA ILE A 159 -50.45 7.72 1.02
C ILE A 159 -50.86 9.11 0.51
N PRO A 160 -50.06 10.19 0.68
CA PRO A 160 -50.37 11.48 0.06
C PRO A 160 -50.46 11.37 -1.47
N GLY A 161 -49.61 10.56 -2.09
CA GLY A 161 -49.62 10.31 -3.53
C GLY A 161 -51.00 9.90 -4.05
N LEU A 162 -51.65 8.93 -3.39
CA LEU A 162 -53.00 8.46 -3.73
C LEU A 162 -54.05 9.57 -3.64
N PHE A 163 -53.98 10.44 -2.62
CA PHE A 163 -54.92 11.54 -2.44
C PHE A 163 -54.69 12.73 -3.39
N THR A 164 -53.51 12.81 -4.01
CA THR A 164 -53.19 13.83 -5.03
C THR A 164 -53.48 13.40 -6.46
N MET A 165 -53.92 12.16 -6.68
CA MET A 165 -54.26 11.69 -8.03
C MET A 165 -55.53 12.39 -8.56
N ASN A 166 -55.58 12.65 -9.86
CA ASN A 166 -56.73 13.24 -10.55
C ASN A 166 -57.89 12.23 -10.75
N VAL A 167 -58.22 11.48 -9.70
CA VAL A 167 -59.28 10.46 -9.70
C VAL A 167 -60.15 10.69 -8.46
N LYS A 168 -61.41 10.25 -8.50
CA LYS A 168 -62.33 10.39 -7.37
C LYS A 168 -61.81 9.60 -6.17
N VAL A 169 -61.40 10.30 -5.11
CA VAL A 169 -60.87 9.73 -3.87
C VAL A 169 -61.94 9.68 -2.78
N PRO A 170 -61.86 8.71 -1.85
CA PRO A 170 -62.73 8.72 -0.67
C PRO A 170 -62.55 10.05 0.08
N PHE A 171 -63.66 10.58 0.59
CA PHE A 171 -63.77 11.87 1.32
C PHE A 171 -63.73 13.16 0.48
N GLN A 172 -63.71 13.07 -0.85
CA GLN A 172 -63.76 14.25 -1.73
C GLN A 172 -65.02 15.13 -1.55
N GLU A 173 -66.16 14.52 -1.23
CA GLU A 173 -67.44 15.23 -1.06
C GLU A 173 -67.62 15.82 0.34
N SER A 174 -66.68 15.59 1.27
CA SER A 174 -66.78 16.15 2.61
C SER A 174 -66.48 17.66 2.57
N LYS A 175 -67.46 18.48 2.95
CA LYS A 175 -67.38 19.96 2.90
C LYS A 175 -66.39 20.57 3.91
N GLY A 176 -65.77 19.75 4.77
CA GLY A 176 -64.92 20.22 5.87
C GLY A 176 -63.44 19.86 5.68
N LEU A 177 -62.56 20.78 6.08
CA LEU A 177 -61.10 20.57 6.16
C LEU A 177 -60.67 19.49 7.17
N MET A 178 -61.59 19.05 8.04
CA MET A 178 -61.32 18.08 9.10
C MET A 178 -60.78 16.75 8.56
N THR A 179 -61.36 16.21 7.49
CA THR A 179 -60.95 14.89 6.97
C THR A 179 -59.54 14.93 6.40
N PHE A 180 -59.19 16.01 5.68
CA PHE A 180 -57.83 16.24 5.20
C PHE A 180 -56.84 16.37 6.36
N SER A 181 -57.20 17.18 7.37
CA SER A 181 -56.36 17.38 8.55
C SER A 181 -56.09 16.07 9.29
N MET A 182 -57.07 15.16 9.37
CA MET A 182 -56.90 13.86 10.02
C MET A 182 -55.96 12.94 9.25
N ILE A 183 -56.10 12.83 7.92
CA ILE A 183 -55.21 12.00 7.09
C ILE A 183 -53.78 12.56 7.12
N ALA A 184 -53.62 13.87 7.03
CA ALA A 184 -52.33 14.53 7.11
C ALA A 184 -51.67 14.32 8.49
N LEU A 185 -52.44 14.42 9.57
CA LEU A 185 -51.93 14.21 10.93
C LEU A 185 -51.52 12.75 11.16
N VAL A 186 -52.31 11.77 10.69
CA VAL A 186 -51.98 10.35 10.82
C VAL A 186 -50.74 9.99 10.00
N THR A 187 -50.64 10.46 8.76
CA THR A 187 -49.45 10.20 7.92
C THR A 187 -48.19 10.85 8.50
N ALA A 188 -48.29 12.09 8.99
CA ALA A 188 -47.19 12.77 9.68
C ALA A 188 -46.78 12.04 10.96
N LEU A 189 -47.74 11.60 11.79
CA LEU A 189 -47.46 10.87 13.02
C LEU A 189 -46.70 9.56 12.75
N VAL A 190 -47.15 8.77 11.78
CA VAL A 190 -46.50 7.51 11.38
C VAL A 190 -45.08 7.77 10.87
N PHE A 191 -44.88 8.86 10.13
CA PHE A 191 -43.53 9.28 9.68
C PHE A 191 -42.61 9.61 10.85
N PHE A 192 -43.05 10.47 11.77
CA PHE A 192 -42.22 10.85 12.92
C PHE A 192 -41.91 9.64 13.80
N VAL A 193 -42.89 8.78 14.08
CA VAL A 193 -42.67 7.57 14.88
C VAL A 193 -41.68 6.62 14.20
N GLY A 194 -41.83 6.40 12.89
CA GLY A 194 -40.91 5.56 12.11
C GLY A 194 -39.48 6.12 12.04
N MET A 195 -39.33 7.44 11.99
CA MET A 195 -38.02 8.11 11.89
C MET A 195 -37.24 8.16 13.20
N ILE A 196 -37.87 7.94 14.37
CA ILE A 196 -37.17 7.96 15.66
C ILE A 196 -36.02 6.94 15.70
N LYS A 197 -36.25 5.70 15.23
CA LYS A 197 -35.22 4.63 15.25
C LYS A 197 -33.99 4.98 14.41
N PRO A 198 -34.09 5.31 13.09
CA PRO A 198 -32.92 5.65 12.30
C PRO A 198 -32.23 6.92 12.79
N LEU A 199 -32.99 7.92 13.25
CA LEU A 199 -32.41 9.15 13.81
C LEU A 199 -31.62 8.87 15.10
N PHE A 200 -32.17 8.04 16.00
CA PHE A 200 -31.47 7.64 17.22
C PHE A 200 -30.20 6.84 16.92
N LEU A 201 -30.26 5.92 15.95
CA LEU A 201 -29.11 5.11 15.54
C LEU A 201 -28.01 5.99 14.93
N TYR A 202 -28.39 6.98 14.12
CA TYR A 202 -27.46 7.97 13.56
C TYR A 202 -26.79 8.83 14.65
N ILE A 203 -27.57 9.40 15.58
CA ILE A 203 -27.05 10.28 16.64
C ILE A 203 -26.15 9.50 17.61
N ARG A 204 -26.51 8.25 17.93
CA ARG A 204 -25.75 7.43 18.89
C ARG A 204 -24.46 6.88 18.28
N HIS A 205 -24.31 6.88 16.96
CA HIS A 205 -23.12 6.36 16.33
C HIS A 205 -21.95 7.32 16.57
N LYS A 206 -21.08 6.96 17.51
CA LYS A 206 -19.75 7.54 17.58
C LYS A 206 -18.94 6.93 16.45
N PRO A 207 -18.39 7.72 15.51
CA PRO A 207 -17.49 7.16 14.51
C PRO A 207 -16.37 6.40 15.23
N PRO A 208 -15.93 5.24 14.72
CA PRO A 208 -14.78 4.56 15.29
C PRO A 208 -13.65 5.58 15.34
N GLY A 209 -13.12 5.82 16.55
CA GLY A 209 -12.04 6.78 16.75
C GLY A 209 -10.95 6.46 15.73
N ALA A 210 -10.60 7.46 14.91
CA ALA A 210 -9.60 7.24 13.88
C ALA A 210 -8.31 6.74 14.55
N LEU A 211 -7.75 5.62 14.08
CA LEU A 211 -6.45 5.15 14.58
C LEU A 211 -5.35 6.20 14.39
N VAL A 212 -5.58 7.17 13.51
CA VAL A 212 -4.77 8.38 13.34
C VAL A 212 -5.74 9.55 13.18
N PRO A 213 -5.69 10.59 14.03
CA PRO A 213 -6.52 11.77 13.83
C PRO A 213 -6.20 12.37 12.45
N PRO A 214 -7.21 12.89 11.71
CA PRO A 214 -6.92 13.65 10.50
C PRO A 214 -6.04 14.82 10.92
N SER A 215 -4.79 14.83 10.45
CA SER A 215 -3.96 16.03 10.52
C SER A 215 -4.69 17.10 9.72
N LEU A 216 -5.10 18.17 10.40
CA LEU A 216 -5.45 19.44 9.76
C LEU A 216 -4.25 19.80 8.87
N SER A 217 -4.40 19.60 7.56
CA SER A 217 -3.63 20.29 6.54
C SER A 217 -4.02 21.76 6.51
#